data_AF-A0A5K1AKN5-F1
#
_entry.id   AF-A0A5K1AKN5-F1
#
_cell.length_a   1.000
_cell.length_b   1.000
_cell.length_c   1.000
_cell.angle_alpha   90.00
_cell.angle_beta   90.00
_cell.angle_gamma   90.00
#
_symmetry.space_group_name_H-M   'P 1'
#
loop_
_entity.id
_entity.type
_entity.pdbx_description
1 polymer ?
#
loop_
_entity_poly.entity_id
_entity_poly.type
_entity_poly.pdbx_seq_one_letter_code
_entity_poly.pdbx_strand_id
1 'polypeptide(L)'
;MGESSSTTTAVMSTNSSPLPAQNPDPPSPPERSPKNPSSLPISGCPTDEPPLPHPPPPPPARRLPAVRISSEYDSESSAFLNKVSCRVFNGLAKIKAQFQSNRNGDINYPQIGFITKYLSVLYDYEDQNAVVTGSFDVGSRLQVKGVHDVK
;
A
#
# COMPACT_ATOMS: atom_id res chain seq x y z
N MET A 1 43.49 -17.36 -34.85
CA MET A 1 42.51 -16.86 -35.84
C MET A 1 41.17 -17.34 -35.35
N GLY A 2 40.26 -16.57 -34.77
CA GLY A 2 39.87 -15.16 -34.77
C GLY A 2 38.35 -15.20 -34.47
N GLU A 3 37.66 -14.30 -33.79
CA GLU A 3 37.95 -12.98 -33.25
C GLU A 3 37.07 -12.78 -32.01
N SER A 4 37.62 -12.13 -30.98
CA SER A 4 36.86 -11.59 -29.86
C SER A 4 36.12 -10.34 -30.33
N SER A 5 34.81 -10.22 -30.08
CA SER A 5 34.09 -8.96 -30.23
C SER A 5 33.71 -8.42 -28.85
N SER A 6 34.51 -7.47 -28.39
CA SER A 6 34.19 -6.60 -27.26
C SER A 6 33.40 -5.40 -27.78
N THR A 7 32.12 -5.29 -27.43
CA THR A 7 31.32 -4.09 -27.73
C THR A 7 31.36 -3.15 -26.54
N THR A 8 32.22 -2.14 -26.64
CA THR A 8 32.23 -0.95 -25.80
C THR A 8 31.21 0.05 -26.36
N THR A 9 30.17 0.36 -25.60
CA THR A 9 29.27 1.48 -25.92
C THR A 9 29.53 2.62 -24.95
N ALA A 10 29.97 3.75 -25.52
CA ALA A 10 30.33 4.97 -24.83
C ALA A 10 29.09 5.69 -24.28
N VAL A 11 29.25 6.21 -23.06
CA VAL A 11 28.34 7.16 -22.42
C VAL A 11 28.50 8.54 -23.09
N MET A 12 27.42 9.06 -23.67
CA MET A 12 27.32 10.48 -24.02
C MET A 12 26.24 11.12 -23.16
N SER A 13 26.70 11.86 -22.17
CA SER A 13 25.91 12.79 -21.37
C SER A 13 25.52 13.99 -22.21
N THR A 14 24.22 14.26 -22.34
CA THR A 14 23.72 15.61 -22.63
C THR A 14 22.67 15.97 -21.60
N ASN A 15 23.10 16.83 -20.68
CA ASN A 15 22.31 17.43 -19.63
C ASN A 15 21.55 18.64 -20.20
N SER A 16 20.24 18.53 -20.32
CA SER A 16 19.36 19.68 -20.60
C SER A 16 17.96 19.37 -20.07
N SER A 17 17.74 19.72 -18.80
CA SER A 17 16.41 19.71 -18.17
C SER A 17 15.62 20.94 -18.65
N PRO A 18 14.43 20.79 -19.26
CA PRO A 18 13.51 21.91 -19.45
C PRO A 18 12.82 22.26 -18.12
N LEU A 19 12.80 23.55 -17.80
CA LEU A 19 12.07 24.12 -16.66
C LEU A 19 10.59 23.69 -16.69
N PRO A 20 9.99 23.26 -15.56
CA PRO A 20 8.55 23.04 -15.52
C PRO A 20 7.83 24.40 -15.64
N ALA A 21 6.92 24.49 -16.61
CA ALA A 21 5.98 25.60 -16.73
C ALA A 21 5.16 25.72 -15.43
N GLN A 22 5.21 26.90 -14.79
CA GLN A 22 4.34 27.23 -13.67
C GLN A 22 2.89 27.24 -14.17
N ASN A 23 2.12 26.25 -13.73
CA ASN A 23 0.67 26.24 -13.86
C ASN A 23 0.12 27.31 -12.89
N PRO A 24 -0.78 28.22 -13.30
CA PRO A 24 -1.38 29.17 -12.37
C PRO A 24 -2.24 28.42 -11.34
N ASP A 25 -2.05 28.76 -10.06
CA ASP A 25 -2.80 28.16 -8.95
C ASP A 25 -4.32 28.29 -9.17
N PRO A 26 -5.12 27.27 -8.83
CA PRO A 26 -6.57 27.40 -8.82
C PRO A 26 -7.02 28.41 -7.75
N PRO A 27 -8.09 29.17 -7.98
CA PRO A 27 -8.59 30.12 -6.99
C PRO A 27 -9.08 29.40 -5.73
N SER A 28 -8.66 29.89 -4.57
CA SER A 28 -9.06 29.39 -3.27
C SER A 28 -10.59 29.43 -3.09
N PRO A 29 -11.23 28.39 -2.51
CA PRO A 29 -12.65 28.43 -2.18
C PRO A 29 -12.92 29.43 -1.04
N PRO A 30 -14.11 30.08 -1.01
CA PRO A 30 -14.44 31.06 0.01
C PRO A 30 -14.57 30.41 1.40
N GLU A 31 -13.94 31.01 2.40
CA GLU A 31 -14.08 30.67 3.82
C GLU A 31 -15.55 30.79 4.25
N ARG A 32 -16.17 29.68 4.64
CA ARG A 32 -17.44 29.71 5.37
C ARG A 32 -17.13 29.86 6.86
N SER A 33 -17.24 31.07 7.37
CA SER A 33 -17.32 31.31 8.81
C SER A 33 -18.60 30.65 9.37
N PRO A 34 -18.54 29.83 10.43
CA PRO A 34 -19.75 29.42 11.12
C PRO A 34 -20.28 30.60 11.94
N LYS A 35 -21.42 31.18 11.52
CA LYS A 35 -22.23 32.07 12.37
C LYS A 35 -22.77 31.23 13.54
N ASN A 36 -22.28 31.50 14.74
CA ASN A 36 -22.87 31.03 16.00
C ASN A 36 -23.90 32.08 16.48
N PRO A 37 -25.21 31.84 16.42
CA PRO A 37 -26.15 32.68 17.13
C PRO A 37 -26.18 32.26 18.61
N SER A 38 -25.48 33.03 19.46
CA SER A 38 -25.66 32.98 20.91
C SER A 38 -27.14 33.13 21.27
N SER A 39 -27.75 32.10 21.83
CA SER A 39 -29.07 32.17 22.46
C SER A 39 -28.95 32.73 23.88
N LEU A 40 -29.72 33.77 24.17
CA LEU A 40 -29.93 34.35 25.50
C LEU A 40 -30.63 33.34 26.43
N PRO A 41 -30.45 33.44 27.77
CA PRO A 41 -30.99 32.47 28.72
C PRO A 41 -32.50 32.69 28.92
N ILE A 42 -33.32 31.66 28.68
CA ILE A 42 -34.74 31.66 29.06
C ILE A 42 -34.91 30.86 30.34
N SER A 43 -35.60 31.53 31.27
CA SER A 43 -35.93 31.19 32.64
C SER A 43 -36.73 29.88 32.77
N GLY A 44 -36.66 29.29 33.97
CA GLY A 44 -37.02 27.92 34.29
C GLY A 44 -38.51 27.55 34.22
N CYS A 45 -38.71 26.25 33.98
CA CYS A 45 -39.86 25.44 34.41
C CYS A 45 -39.32 24.01 34.62
N PRO A 46 -39.50 23.37 35.80
CA PRO A 46 -39.12 21.98 35.96
C PRO A 46 -40.20 21.10 35.32
N THR A 47 -39.96 20.67 34.09
CA THR A 47 -40.74 19.58 33.48
C THR A 47 -40.14 18.26 33.97
N ASP A 48 -40.89 17.54 34.83
CA ASP A 48 -40.64 16.14 35.17
C ASP A 48 -40.85 15.27 33.91
N GLU A 49 -39.84 15.19 33.04
CA GLU A 49 -39.79 14.20 31.97
C GLU A 49 -39.18 12.90 32.53
N PRO A 50 -39.86 11.75 32.45
CA PRO A 50 -39.28 10.49 32.89
C PRO A 50 -38.00 10.20 32.08
N PRO A 51 -36.93 9.68 32.71
CA PRO A 51 -35.68 9.41 32.02
C PRO A 51 -35.93 8.42 30.87
N LEU A 52 -35.63 8.86 29.64
CA LEU A 52 -35.71 8.02 28.45
C LEU A 52 -34.86 6.76 28.66
N PRO A 53 -35.32 5.57 28.24
CA PRO A 53 -34.51 4.36 28.27
C PRO A 53 -33.20 4.58 27.51
N HIS A 54 -32.06 4.30 28.16
CA HIS A 54 -30.77 4.39 27.50
C HIS A 54 -30.75 3.42 26.29
N PRO A 55 -30.29 3.88 25.11
CA PRO A 55 -30.13 2.98 23.97
C PRO A 55 -29.13 1.87 24.32
N PRO A 56 -29.36 0.63 23.87
CA PRO A 56 -28.42 -0.46 24.11
C PRO A 56 -27.05 -0.14 23.49
N PRO A 57 -25.94 -0.61 24.09
CA PRO A 57 -24.62 -0.37 23.56
C PRO A 57 -24.49 -0.96 22.15
N PRO A 58 -23.80 -0.27 21.23
CA PRO A 58 -23.60 -0.79 19.88
C PRO A 58 -22.82 -2.12 19.93
N PRO A 59 -23.11 -3.06 19.02
CA PRO A 59 -22.37 -4.32 18.96
C PRO A 59 -20.89 -4.06 18.70
N PRO A 60 -19.98 -4.93 19.21
CA PRO A 60 -18.55 -4.77 18.99
C PRO A 60 -18.23 -4.75 17.50
N ALA A 61 -17.56 -3.69 17.06
CA ALA A 61 -17.14 -3.56 15.67
C ALA A 61 -16.18 -4.70 15.30
N ARG A 62 -16.54 -5.48 14.27
CA ARG A 62 -15.65 -6.48 13.70
C ARG A 62 -14.47 -5.76 13.04
N ARG A 63 -13.26 -5.97 13.55
CA ARG A 63 -12.04 -5.44 12.93
C ARG A 63 -11.71 -6.27 11.69
N LEU A 64 -12.10 -5.78 10.53
CA LEU A 64 -11.67 -6.35 9.26
C LEU A 64 -10.19 -6.04 9.04
N PRO A 65 -9.41 -6.97 8.45
CA PRO A 65 -8.02 -6.69 8.13
C PRO A 65 -7.94 -5.65 7.01
N ALA A 66 -6.88 -4.83 7.04
CA ALA A 66 -6.70 -3.76 6.06
C ALA A 66 -6.20 -4.35 4.73
N VAL A 67 -7.14 -4.59 3.82
CA VAL A 67 -6.89 -5.12 2.46
C VAL A 67 -6.70 -3.96 1.48
N ARG A 68 -5.71 -4.09 0.60
CA ARG A 68 -5.42 -3.20 -0.53
C ARG A 68 -5.33 -4.02 -1.79
N ILE A 69 -6.03 -3.58 -2.82
CA ILE A 69 -6.07 -4.22 -4.13
C ILE A 69 -5.68 -3.15 -5.16
N SER A 70 -4.81 -3.51 -6.09
CA SER A 70 -4.47 -2.68 -7.25
C SER A 70 -4.35 -3.55 -8.48
N SER A 71 -4.83 -3.06 -9.62
CA SER A 71 -4.65 -3.67 -10.92
C SER A 71 -4.04 -2.63 -11.85
N GLU A 72 -3.04 -3.03 -12.63
CA GLU A 72 -2.30 -2.18 -13.54
C GLU A 72 -2.29 -2.85 -14.91
N TYR A 73 -2.72 -2.14 -15.96
CA TYR A 73 -2.71 -2.67 -17.32
C TYR A 73 -1.38 -2.36 -17.99
N ASP A 74 -0.77 -3.37 -18.60
CA ASP A 74 0.42 -3.25 -19.43
C ASP A 74 0.04 -3.45 -20.91
N SER A 75 0.26 -2.41 -21.71
CA SER A 75 -0.04 -2.42 -23.14
C SER A 75 0.91 -3.28 -23.96
N GLU A 76 2.14 -3.50 -23.52
CA GLU A 76 3.12 -4.31 -24.26
C GLU A 76 2.74 -5.79 -24.19
N SER A 77 2.36 -6.27 -23.00
CA SER A 77 1.92 -7.66 -22.78
C SER A 77 0.41 -7.87 -23.00
N SER A 78 -0.38 -6.80 -23.14
CA SER A 78 -1.85 -6.85 -23.16
C SER A 78 -2.44 -7.61 -21.95
N ALA A 79 -1.82 -7.44 -20.79
CA ALA A 79 -2.16 -8.12 -19.55
C ALA A 79 -2.37 -7.14 -18.39
N PHE A 80 -3.08 -7.60 -17.36
CA PHE A 80 -3.26 -6.87 -16.11
C PHE A 80 -2.39 -7.48 -15.02
N LEU A 81 -1.54 -6.68 -14.40
CA LEU A 81 -0.84 -7.05 -13.17
C LEU A 81 -1.72 -6.74 -11.96
N ASN A 82 -2.24 -7.79 -11.35
CA ASN A 82 -3.09 -7.70 -10.16
C ASN A 82 -2.23 -7.91 -8.91
N LYS A 83 -2.37 -7.01 -7.94
CA LYS A 83 -1.67 -7.06 -6.66
C LYS A 83 -2.70 -6.94 -5.54
N VAL A 84 -2.71 -7.93 -4.65
CA VAL A 84 -3.52 -7.96 -3.44
C VAL A 84 -2.59 -7.94 -2.24
N SER A 85 -2.89 -7.13 -1.23
CA SER A 85 -2.16 -7.19 0.03
C SER A 85 -3.04 -6.94 1.22
N CYS A 86 -2.71 -7.57 2.33
CA CYS A 86 -3.51 -7.56 3.55
C CYS A 86 -2.59 -7.41 4.76
N ARG A 87 -2.81 -6.39 5.58
CA ARG A 87 -2.14 -6.29 6.89
C ARG A 87 -2.90 -7.14 7.90
N VAL A 88 -2.17 -8.06 8.54
CA VAL A 88 -2.68 -8.99 9.54
C VAL A 88 -1.94 -8.78 10.87
N PHE A 89 -2.42 -9.41 11.96
CA PHE A 89 -1.83 -9.30 13.31
C PHE A 89 -1.61 -7.85 13.76
N ASN A 90 -2.64 -7.01 13.69
CA ASN A 90 -2.57 -5.58 14.04
C ASN A 90 -1.46 -4.80 13.28
N GLY A 91 -1.10 -5.26 12.07
CA GLY A 91 -0.08 -4.63 11.25
C GLY A 91 1.34 -5.18 11.45
N LEU A 92 1.53 -6.22 12.27
CA LEU A 92 2.83 -6.88 12.45
C LEU A 92 3.27 -7.67 11.22
N ALA A 93 2.32 -8.12 10.40
CA ALA A 93 2.64 -8.82 9.16
C ALA A 93 1.76 -8.35 7.99
N LYS A 94 2.24 -8.65 6.78
CA LYS A 94 1.58 -8.37 5.52
C LYS A 94 1.60 -9.62 4.66
N ILE A 95 0.42 -10.05 4.25
CA ILE A 95 0.25 -11.04 3.19
C ILE A 95 0.21 -10.27 1.86
N LYS A 96 0.93 -10.73 0.85
CA LYS A 96 0.88 -10.22 -0.53
C LYS A 96 0.56 -11.37 -1.47
N ALA A 97 -0.24 -11.10 -2.47
CA ALA A 97 -0.40 -11.96 -3.64
C ALA A 97 -0.30 -11.08 -4.89
N GLN A 98 0.32 -11.59 -5.94
CA GLN A 98 0.33 -10.94 -7.24
C GLN A 98 0.21 -11.98 -8.34
N PHE A 99 -0.39 -11.58 -9.46
CA PHE A 99 -0.50 -12.41 -10.64
C PHE A 99 -0.80 -11.52 -11.85
N GLN A 100 -0.44 -11.99 -13.03
CA GLN A 100 -0.89 -11.39 -14.28
C GLN A 100 -2.16 -12.10 -14.75
N SER A 101 -3.11 -11.35 -15.30
CA SER A 101 -4.28 -11.91 -15.98
C SER A 101 -4.39 -11.33 -17.38
N ASN A 102 -4.58 -12.18 -18.38
CA ASN A 102 -4.83 -11.73 -19.76
C ASN A 102 -6.33 -11.57 -20.05
N ARG A 103 -6.68 -11.14 -21.27
CA ARG A 103 -8.08 -10.98 -21.70
C ARG A 103 -8.86 -12.29 -21.76
N ASN A 104 -8.18 -13.43 -21.88
CA ASN A 104 -8.78 -14.75 -21.95
C ASN A 104 -9.14 -15.28 -20.55
N GLY A 105 -8.66 -14.62 -19.49
CA GLY A 105 -8.82 -15.05 -18.10
C GLY A 105 -7.71 -15.97 -17.61
N ASP A 106 -6.66 -16.21 -18.42
CA ASP A 106 -5.51 -16.99 -17.98
C ASP A 106 -4.72 -16.23 -16.94
N ILE A 107 -4.26 -16.94 -15.92
CA ILE A 107 -3.45 -16.42 -14.82
C ILE A 107 -2.01 -16.85 -15.05
N ASN A 108 -1.08 -15.90 -15.03
CA ASN A 108 0.35 -16.13 -15.21
C ASN A 108 1.14 -15.51 -14.05
N TYR A 109 2.31 -16.05 -13.78
CA TYR A 109 3.25 -15.55 -12.77
C TYR A 109 2.60 -15.33 -11.38
N PRO A 110 1.89 -16.34 -10.81
CA PRO A 110 1.34 -16.20 -9.48
C PRO A 110 2.47 -16.19 -8.44
N GLN A 111 2.49 -15.15 -7.61
CA GLN A 111 3.40 -15.07 -6.49
C GLN A 111 2.63 -14.78 -5.20
N ILE A 112 3.10 -15.39 -4.11
CA ILE A 112 2.56 -15.18 -2.76
C ILE A 112 3.69 -14.79 -1.81
N GLY A 113 3.40 -13.89 -0.88
CA GLY A 113 4.36 -13.37 0.06
C GLY A 113 3.81 -13.24 1.47
N PHE A 114 4.63 -13.58 2.45
CA PHE A 114 4.42 -13.30 3.86
C PHE A 114 5.56 -12.41 4.36
N ILE A 115 5.25 -11.22 4.88
CA ILE A 115 6.25 -10.21 5.21
C ILE A 115 6.00 -9.69 6.62
N THR A 116 7.03 -9.73 7.45
CA THR A 116 7.09 -9.12 8.79
C THR A 116 8.26 -8.14 8.86
N LYS A 117 8.53 -7.55 10.03
CA LYS A 117 9.73 -6.72 10.23
C LYS A 117 11.04 -7.50 10.08
N TYR A 118 11.08 -8.76 10.51
CA TYR A 118 12.31 -9.55 10.67
C TYR A 118 12.41 -10.75 9.75
N LEU A 119 11.33 -11.10 9.07
CA LEU A 119 11.24 -12.26 8.19
C LEU A 119 10.31 -11.95 7.03
N SER A 120 10.73 -12.27 5.81
CA SER A 120 9.85 -12.35 4.67
C SER A 120 10.10 -13.62 3.86
N VAL A 121 9.02 -14.19 3.35
CA VAL A 121 9.03 -15.30 2.39
C VAL A 121 8.28 -14.82 1.16
N LEU A 122 8.90 -14.95 -0.01
CA LEU A 122 8.28 -14.68 -1.31
C LEU A 122 8.39 -15.94 -2.15
N TYR A 123 7.26 -16.53 -2.52
CA TYR A 123 7.18 -17.73 -3.33
C TYR A 123 6.70 -17.36 -4.73
N ASP A 124 7.44 -17.82 -5.75
CA ASP A 124 7.03 -17.77 -7.14
C ASP A 124 6.57 -19.18 -7.57
N TYR A 125 5.32 -19.27 -8.02
CA TYR A 125 4.74 -20.54 -8.41
C TYR A 125 5.29 -21.06 -9.74
N GLU A 126 5.60 -20.18 -10.70
CA GLU A 126 6.08 -20.60 -12.02
C GLU A 126 7.49 -21.20 -11.91
N ASP A 127 8.35 -20.52 -11.15
CA ASP A 127 9.74 -20.92 -10.96
C ASP A 127 9.92 -22.00 -9.86
N GLN A 128 8.84 -22.37 -9.16
CA GLN A 128 8.81 -23.29 -8.02
C GLN A 128 9.87 -22.96 -6.96
N ASN A 129 10.13 -21.69 -6.73
CA ASN A 129 11.17 -21.24 -5.82
C ASN A 129 10.62 -20.29 -4.74
N ALA A 130 11.35 -20.20 -3.63
CA ALA A 130 11.02 -19.29 -2.55
C ALA A 130 12.26 -18.51 -2.09
N VAL A 131 12.15 -17.19 -2.05
CA VAL A 131 13.16 -16.34 -1.41
C VAL A 131 12.77 -16.08 0.04
N VAL A 132 13.58 -16.58 0.97
CA VAL A 132 13.46 -16.33 2.40
C VAL A 132 14.49 -15.26 2.79
N THR A 133 14.02 -14.17 3.38
CA THR A 133 14.86 -13.10 3.91
C THR A 133 14.62 -12.96 5.40
N GLY A 134 15.68 -13.05 6.19
CA GLY A 134 15.67 -12.76 7.62
C GLY A 134 16.47 -11.51 7.94
N SER A 135 16.03 -10.73 8.91
CA SER A 135 16.78 -9.60 9.46
C SER A 135 16.60 -9.48 10.96
N PHE A 136 17.64 -9.09 11.68
CA PHE A 136 17.56 -8.77 13.10
C PHE A 136 18.60 -7.71 13.47
N ASP A 137 18.26 -6.92 14.47
CA ASP A 137 19.10 -5.83 14.96
C ASP A 137 20.02 -6.36 16.07
N VAL A 138 21.32 -6.08 15.98
CA VAL A 138 22.34 -6.38 17.00
C VAL A 138 22.72 -5.08 17.68
N GLY A 139 22.11 -4.82 18.83
CA GLY A 139 22.22 -3.53 19.51
C GLY A 139 21.57 -2.40 18.72
N SER A 140 22.06 -1.16 18.89
CA SER A 140 21.46 0.03 18.29
C SER A 140 22.08 0.48 16.96
N ARG A 141 23.14 -0.19 16.49
CA ARG A 141 23.95 0.27 15.35
C ARG A 141 24.23 -0.76 14.28
N LEU A 142 23.92 -2.04 14.53
CA LEU A 142 24.20 -3.11 13.59
C LEU A 142 22.92 -3.86 13.26
N GLN A 143 22.70 -4.15 11.98
CA GLN A 143 21.63 -5.01 11.51
C GLN A 143 22.24 -6.13 10.68
N VAL A 144 21.86 -7.36 10.99
CA VAL A 144 22.24 -8.55 10.21
C VAL A 144 21.07 -8.90 9.31
N LYS A 145 21.35 -9.14 8.03
CA LYS A 145 20.37 -9.59 7.04
C LYS A 145 20.88 -10.83 6.32
N GLY A 146 20.08 -11.88 6.32
CA GLY A 146 20.31 -13.10 5.54
C GLY A 146 19.27 -13.23 4.44
N VAL A 147 19.68 -13.71 3.27
CA VAL A 147 18.79 -14.03 2.16
C VAL A 147 19.13 -15.44 1.69
N HIS A 148 18.12 -16.26 1.48
CA HIS A 148 18.25 -17.63 1.01
C HIS A 148 17.21 -17.90 -0.08
N ASP A 149 17.67 -18.42 -1.22
CA ASP A 149 16.82 -18.89 -2.31
C ASP A 149 16.63 -20.40 -2.14
N VAL A 150 15.38 -20.81 -1.97
CA VAL A 150 14.94 -22.20 -1.79
C VAL A 150 14.44 -22.69 -3.14
N LYS A 151 15.08 -23.74 -3.66
CA LYS A 151 14.72 -24.45 -4.89
C LYS A 151 14.65 -25.94 -4.61
#